data_AF-U6D0R3-F1
#
_entry.id   AF-U6D0R3-F1
#
_cell.length_a   1.000
_cell.length_b   1.000
_cell.length_c   1.000
_cell.angle_alpha   90.00
_cell.angle_beta   90.00
_cell.angle_gamma   90.00
#
_symmetry.space_group_name_H-M   'P 1'
#
loop_
_entity.id
_entity.type
_entity.pdbx_description
1 polymer ?
#
loop_
_entity_poly.entity_id
_entity_poly.type
_entity_poly.pdbx_seq_one_letter_code
_entity_poly.pdbx_strand_id
1 'polypeptide(L)'
;GPNIEKSVKDLQRCTVSLTRYRVMIKEEVDSSVKKIKAAFAELHNCIIDKEVSLMAEMDKVKEEAMEILTARQKKAEELKRLTDLASQMAEMQLAELRAEIKHFVSERKYDEELGRAARFSCDIEQLKAQIMLCGEITHPKNSYSSRTPCSSLLPLLNA
;
A
#
# COMPACT_ATOMS: atom_id res chain seq x y z
N GLY A 1 -40.49 -53.13 -9.41
CA GLY A 1 -39.94 -53.81 -10.62
C GLY A 1 -38.43 -53.73 -10.63
N PRO A 2 -37.70 -54.69 -11.24
CA PRO A 2 -36.25 -54.87 -11.10
C PRO A 2 -35.38 -53.64 -11.43
N ASN A 3 -35.89 -52.69 -12.22
CA ASN A 3 -35.20 -51.43 -12.53
C ASN A 3 -35.12 -50.42 -11.36
N ILE A 4 -35.95 -50.58 -10.32
CA ILE A 4 -35.95 -49.66 -9.17
C ILE A 4 -34.75 -49.92 -8.24
N GLU A 5 -34.34 -51.17 -8.08
CA GLU A 5 -33.21 -51.53 -7.20
C GLU A 5 -31.89 -50.93 -7.68
N LYS A 6 -31.68 -50.90 -9.00
CA LYS A 6 -30.54 -50.20 -9.62
C LYS A 6 -30.59 -48.70 -9.30
N SER A 7 -31.76 -48.07 -9.48
CA SER A 7 -31.97 -46.65 -9.19
C SER A 7 -31.74 -46.31 -7.70
N VAL A 8 -32.11 -47.21 -6.78
CA VAL A 8 -31.85 -47.06 -5.34
C VAL A 8 -30.36 -47.09 -5.03
N LYS A 9 -29.59 -48.00 -5.65
CA LYS A 9 -28.12 -48.04 -5.49
C LYS A 9 -27.46 -46.75 -5.99
N ASP A 10 -27.95 -46.20 -7.11
CA ASP A 10 -27.46 -44.93 -7.64
C ASP A 10 -27.77 -43.76 -6.68
N LEU A 11 -28.96 -43.72 -6.09
CA LEU A 11 -29.32 -42.72 -5.05
C LEU A 11 -28.47 -42.83 -3.79
N GLN A 12 -28.17 -44.05 -3.33
CA GLN A 12 -27.28 -44.28 -2.19
C GLN A 12 -25.87 -43.76 -2.48
N ARG A 13 -25.33 -44.04 -3.67
CA ARG A 13 -24.03 -43.51 -4.12
C ARG A 13 -24.04 -41.98 -4.20
N CYS A 14 -25.13 -41.40 -4.69
CA CYS A 14 -25.31 -39.95 -4.76
C CYS A 14 -25.33 -39.33 -3.35
N THR A 15 -26.04 -39.95 -2.41
CA THR A 15 -26.10 -39.52 -1.00
C THR A 15 -24.72 -39.48 -0.35
N VAL A 16 -23.91 -40.52 -0.54
CA VAL A 16 -22.53 -40.56 -0.05
C VAL A 16 -21.69 -39.43 -0.67
N SER A 17 -21.80 -39.23 -1.98
CA SER A 17 -21.05 -38.18 -2.69
C SER A 17 -21.44 -36.77 -2.21
N LEU A 18 -22.73 -36.51 -1.97
CA LEU A 18 -23.22 -35.24 -1.46
C LEU A 18 -22.66 -34.94 -0.05
N THR A 19 -22.61 -35.95 0.82
CA THR A 19 -21.98 -35.81 2.14
C THR A 19 -20.50 -35.41 2.01
N ARG A 20 -19.76 -36.04 1.08
CA ARG A 20 -18.36 -35.67 0.81
C ARG A 20 -18.24 -34.23 0.29
N TYR A 21 -19.06 -33.83 -0.68
CA TYR A 21 -19.00 -32.46 -1.22
C TYR A 21 -19.32 -31.39 -0.16
N ARG A 22 -20.22 -31.67 0.79
CA ARG A 22 -20.49 -30.77 1.92
C ARG A 22 -19.24 -30.54 2.77
N VAL A 23 -18.46 -31.58 3.04
CA VAL A 23 -17.21 -31.47 3.79
C VAL A 23 -16.17 -30.69 2.99
N MET A 24 -15.97 -31.05 1.72
CA MET A 24 -15.03 -30.35 0.84
C MET A 24 -15.32 -28.85 0.73
N ILE A 25 -16.58 -28.45 0.61
CA ILE A 25 -16.96 -27.03 0.55
C ILE A 25 -16.61 -26.32 1.86
N LYS A 26 -16.86 -26.94 3.01
CA LYS A 26 -16.50 -26.36 4.32
C LYS A 26 -14.98 -26.16 4.42
N GLU A 27 -14.21 -27.18 4.06
CA GLU A 27 -12.74 -27.13 4.09
C GLU A 27 -12.18 -26.06 3.15
N GLU A 28 -12.72 -25.95 1.93
CA GLU A 28 -12.28 -24.94 0.96
C GLU A 28 -12.63 -23.51 1.41
N VAL A 29 -13.81 -23.32 2.02
CA VAL A 29 -14.19 -22.04 2.61
C VAL A 29 -13.26 -21.68 3.78
N ASP A 30 -13.00 -22.61 4.70
CA ASP A 30 -12.08 -22.40 5.82
C ASP A 30 -10.66 -22.08 5.34
N SER A 31 -10.20 -22.76 4.29
CA SER A 31 -8.93 -22.48 3.60
C SER A 31 -8.91 -21.07 3.01
N SER A 32 -9.97 -20.68 2.31
CA SER A 32 -10.11 -19.35 1.69
C SER A 32 -10.12 -18.24 2.74
N VAL A 33 -10.80 -18.41 3.87
CA VAL A 33 -10.79 -17.45 4.99
C VAL A 33 -9.37 -17.26 5.53
N LYS A 34 -8.58 -18.33 5.68
CA LYS A 34 -7.19 -18.23 6.11
C LYS A 34 -6.34 -17.47 5.08
N LYS A 35 -6.51 -17.74 3.78
CA LYS A 35 -5.81 -17.02 2.71
C LYS A 35 -6.14 -15.53 2.70
N ILE A 36 -7.41 -15.16 2.86
CA ILE A 36 -7.84 -13.75 2.96
C ILE A 36 -7.12 -13.08 4.13
N LYS A 37 -7.17 -13.68 5.32
CA LYS A 37 -6.51 -13.12 6.51
C LYS A 37 -5.00 -12.95 6.31
N ALA A 38 -4.34 -13.94 5.73
CA ALA A 38 -2.91 -13.88 5.46
C ALA A 38 -2.56 -12.76 4.46
N ALA A 39 -3.30 -12.67 3.34
CA ALA A 39 -3.07 -11.65 2.32
C ALA A 39 -3.22 -10.22 2.88
N PHE A 40 -4.28 -9.97 3.66
CA PHE A 40 -4.49 -8.64 4.25
C PHE A 40 -3.48 -8.32 5.36
N ALA A 41 -3.01 -9.31 6.12
CA ALA A 41 -1.93 -9.10 7.08
C ALA A 41 -0.61 -8.73 6.39
N GLU A 42 -0.29 -9.38 5.27
CA GLU A 42 0.89 -9.06 4.46
C GLU A 42 0.81 -7.65 3.85
N LEU A 43 -0.34 -7.29 3.27
CA LEU A 43 -0.58 -5.93 2.75
C LEU A 43 -0.45 -4.86 3.83
N HIS A 44 -0.98 -5.12 5.02
CA HIS A 44 -0.85 -4.21 6.16
C HIS A 44 0.62 -4.02 6.58
N ASN A 45 1.39 -5.11 6.65
CA ASN A 45 2.82 -5.02 6.95
C ASN A 45 3.57 -4.22 5.86
N CYS A 46 3.25 -4.44 4.59
CA CYS A 46 3.84 -3.68 3.49
C CYS A 46 3.59 -2.17 3.60
N ILE A 47 2.39 -1.78 4.01
CA ILE A 47 2.05 -0.36 4.24
C ILE A 47 2.87 0.21 5.41
N ILE A 48 2.97 -0.52 6.52
CA ILE A 48 3.78 -0.10 7.68
C ILE A 48 5.25 0.05 7.31
N ASP A 49 5.82 -0.94 6.62
CA ASP A 49 7.22 -0.90 6.19
C ASP A 49 7.48 0.31 5.29
N LYS A 50 6.52 0.63 4.40
CA LYS A 50 6.60 1.80 3.54
C LYS A 50 6.52 3.11 4.35
N GLU A 51 5.66 3.19 5.36
CA GLU A 51 5.56 4.34 6.27
C GLU A 51 6.90 4.57 6.99
N VAL A 52 7.45 3.52 7.61
CA VAL A 52 8.74 3.59 8.31
C VAL A 52 9.87 4.03 7.38
N SER A 53 9.94 3.46 6.18
CA SER A 53 10.93 3.85 5.16
C SER A 53 10.81 5.31 4.75
N LEU A 54 9.60 5.83 4.58
CA LEU A 54 9.37 7.23 4.21
C LEU A 54 9.73 8.19 5.35
N MET A 55 9.45 7.83 6.60
CA MET A 55 9.86 8.63 7.76
C MET A 55 11.38 8.71 7.87
N ALA A 56 12.07 7.58 7.71
CA ALA A 56 13.54 7.55 7.74
C ALA A 56 14.16 8.41 6.63
N GLU A 57 13.61 8.35 5.40
CA GLU A 57 14.07 9.20 4.31
C GLU A 57 13.82 10.69 4.60
N MET A 58 12.69 11.04 5.23
CA MET A 58 12.40 12.42 5.61
C MET A 58 13.39 12.94 6.67
N ASP A 59 13.76 12.12 7.64
CA ASP A 59 14.79 12.48 8.63
C ASP A 59 16.14 12.73 7.98
N LYS A 60 16.51 11.91 7.00
CA LYS A 60 17.74 12.10 6.21
C LYS A 60 17.70 13.40 5.39
N VAL A 61 16.59 13.68 4.69
CA VAL A 61 16.41 14.94 3.95
C VAL A 61 16.52 16.14 4.88
N LYS A 62 15.98 16.04 6.09
CA LYS A 62 16.10 17.08 7.12
C LYS A 62 17.55 17.27 7.57
N GLU A 63 18.27 16.19 7.83
CA GLU A 63 19.67 16.24 8.23
C GLU A 63 20.53 16.90 7.15
N GLU A 64 20.42 16.45 5.90
CA GLU A 64 21.13 17.02 4.75
C GLU A 64 20.83 18.52 4.58
N ALA A 65 19.56 18.92 4.66
CA ALA A 65 19.18 20.33 4.57
C ALA A 65 19.77 21.17 5.72
N MET A 66 19.79 20.63 6.94
CA MET A 66 20.38 21.33 8.09
C MET A 66 21.90 21.43 8.01
N GLU A 67 22.58 20.42 7.46
CA GLU A 67 24.02 20.47 7.22
C GLU A 67 24.38 21.58 6.23
N ILE A 68 23.62 21.70 5.13
CA ILE A 68 23.80 22.76 4.13
C ILE A 68 23.65 24.14 4.80
N LEU A 69 22.56 24.36 5.56
CA LEU A 69 22.33 25.63 6.26
C LEU A 69 23.40 25.92 7.32
N THR A 70 23.88 24.90 8.02
CA THR A 70 24.96 25.04 9.00
C THR A 70 26.26 25.46 8.33
N ALA A 71 26.62 24.85 7.21
CA ALA A 71 27.81 25.25 6.43
C ALA A 71 27.67 26.68 5.90
N ARG A 72 26.47 27.03 5.42
CA ARG A 72 26.11 28.38 4.96
C ARG A 72 26.28 29.42 6.06
N GLN A 73 25.80 29.13 7.27
CA GLN A 73 25.91 30.01 8.42
C GLN A 73 27.37 30.22 8.85
N LYS A 74 28.17 29.15 8.91
CA LYS A 74 29.61 29.24 9.20
C LYS A 74 30.34 30.15 8.20
N LYS A 75 29.98 30.04 6.90
CA LYS A 75 30.56 30.92 5.88
C LYS A 75 30.16 32.38 6.09
N ALA A 76 28.90 32.65 6.45
CA ALA A 76 28.44 34.00 6.78
C ALA A 76 29.20 34.60 7.97
N GLU A 77 29.43 33.79 9.01
CA GLU A 77 30.19 34.20 10.21
C GLU A 77 31.65 34.53 9.87
N GLU A 78 32.31 33.74 9.03
CA GLU A 78 33.68 34.03 8.60
C GLU A 78 33.76 35.29 7.73
N LEU A 79 32.84 35.46 6.78
CA LEU A 79 32.77 36.69 5.96
C LEU A 79 32.53 37.93 6.82
N LYS A 80 31.70 37.82 7.86
CA LYS A 80 31.49 38.89 8.84
C LYS A 80 32.79 39.22 9.58
N ARG A 81 33.50 38.20 10.10
CA ARG A 81 34.78 38.38 10.80
C ARG A 81 35.84 39.04 9.92
N LEU A 82 35.91 38.68 8.63
CA LEU A 82 36.81 39.32 7.66
C LEU A 82 36.40 40.78 7.39
N THR A 83 35.09 41.06 7.33
CA THR A 83 34.56 42.42 7.16
C THR A 83 34.91 43.31 8.35
N ASP A 84 34.90 42.79 9.58
CA ASP A 84 35.30 43.53 10.78
C ASP A 84 36.78 43.95 10.74
N LEU A 85 37.61 43.26 9.95
CA LEU A 85 39.04 43.55 9.73
C LEU A 85 39.32 44.40 8.48
N ALA A 86 38.28 44.83 7.75
CA ALA A 86 38.40 45.48 6.45
C ALA A 86 39.29 46.74 6.47
N SER A 87 39.31 47.52 7.55
CA SER A 87 40.16 48.72 7.68
C SER A 87 41.66 48.44 7.65
N GLN A 88 42.07 47.18 7.87
CA GLN A 88 43.46 46.72 7.89
C GLN A 88 43.88 46.05 6.57
N MET A 89 42.96 45.92 5.61
CA MET A 89 43.17 45.18 4.37
C MET A 89 43.67 46.08 3.24
N ALA A 90 44.51 45.55 2.36
CA ALA A 90 44.90 46.23 1.13
C ALA A 90 43.73 46.27 0.12
N GLU A 91 43.76 47.22 -0.83
CA GLU A 91 42.66 47.43 -1.79
C GLU A 91 42.31 46.16 -2.59
N MET A 92 43.32 45.37 -2.98
CA MET A 92 43.10 44.09 -3.66
C MET A 92 42.34 43.09 -2.79
N GLN A 93 42.69 42.99 -1.49
CA GLN A 93 42.01 42.10 -0.55
C GLN A 93 40.57 42.57 -0.26
N LEU A 94 40.35 43.89 -0.22
CA LEU A 94 39.01 44.48 -0.11
C LEU A 94 38.15 44.19 -1.33
N ALA A 95 38.72 44.24 -2.54
CA ALA A 95 38.01 43.90 -3.76
C ALA A 95 37.57 42.42 -3.79
N GLU A 96 38.46 41.51 -3.40
CA GLU A 96 38.17 40.07 -3.26
C GLU A 96 37.06 39.82 -2.23
N LEU A 97 37.17 40.40 -1.03
CA LEU A 97 36.15 40.25 0.02
C LEU A 97 34.77 40.75 -0.43
N ARG A 98 34.71 41.90 -1.13
CA ARG A 98 33.46 42.42 -1.71
C ARG A 98 32.87 41.47 -2.76
N ALA A 99 33.70 40.90 -3.62
CA ALA A 99 33.27 39.94 -4.62
C ALA A 99 32.71 38.66 -3.98
N GLU A 100 33.38 38.15 -2.94
CA GLU A 100 32.96 36.95 -2.22
C GLU A 100 31.64 37.17 -1.45
N ILE A 101 31.48 38.30 -0.76
CA ILE A 101 30.21 38.66 -0.11
C ILE A 101 29.09 38.79 -1.14
N LYS A 102 29.34 39.43 -2.29
CA LYS A 102 28.36 39.56 -3.36
C LYS A 102 27.94 38.18 -3.89
N HIS A 103 28.88 37.28 -4.09
CA HIS A 103 28.60 35.91 -4.52
C HIS A 103 27.77 35.17 -3.47
N PHE A 104 28.18 35.17 -2.20
CA PHE A 104 27.44 34.59 -1.09
C PHE A 104 26.00 35.11 -1.06
N VAL A 105 25.78 36.43 -1.10
CA VAL A 105 24.41 37.00 -1.06
C VAL A 105 23.58 36.60 -2.29
N SER A 106 24.18 36.49 -3.48
CA SER A 106 23.47 36.12 -4.72
C SER A 106 22.88 34.72 -4.70
N GLU A 107 23.40 33.84 -3.85
CA GLU A 107 23.00 32.44 -3.73
C GLU A 107 21.81 32.22 -2.79
N ARG A 108 21.28 33.26 -2.14
CA ARG A 108 20.14 33.16 -1.21
C ARG A 108 18.92 32.42 -1.78
N LYS A 109 18.72 32.46 -3.10
CA LYS A 109 17.65 31.72 -3.78
C LYS A 109 17.69 30.21 -3.46
N TYR A 110 18.87 29.64 -3.25
CA TYR A 110 19.02 28.22 -2.92
C TYR A 110 18.55 27.92 -1.49
N ASP A 111 18.75 28.85 -0.56
CA ASP A 111 18.26 28.73 0.81
C ASP A 111 16.71 28.65 0.82
N GLU A 112 16.05 29.45 -0.05
CA GLU A 112 14.60 29.42 -0.23
C GLU A 112 14.09 28.15 -0.93
N GLU A 113 14.85 27.63 -1.89
CA GLU A 113 14.55 26.36 -2.57
C GLU A 113 14.68 25.17 -1.64
N LEU A 114 15.70 25.16 -0.79
CA LEU A 114 15.93 24.11 0.21
C LEU A 114 14.74 23.98 1.17
N GLY A 115 14.17 25.12 1.62
CA GLY A 115 12.97 25.15 2.45
C GLY A 115 11.71 24.59 1.76
N ARG A 116 11.68 24.51 0.42
CA ARG A 116 10.56 23.94 -0.35
C ARG A 116 10.75 22.48 -0.71
N ALA A 117 11.97 21.96 -0.64
CA ALA A 117 12.32 20.60 -1.07
C ALA A 117 11.84 19.52 -0.08
N ALA A 118 11.75 19.83 1.21
CA ALA A 118 11.31 18.91 2.26
C ALA A 118 9.77 18.77 2.33
N ARG A 119 9.14 18.20 1.30
CA ARG A 119 7.68 17.99 1.27
C ARG A 119 7.31 16.54 0.97
N PHE A 120 6.43 15.99 1.80
CA PHE A 120 5.75 14.72 1.55
C PHE A 120 4.48 14.94 0.72
N SER A 121 4.24 14.08 -0.27
CA SER A 121 3.01 14.06 -1.06
C SER A 121 2.52 12.62 -1.24
N CYS A 122 1.23 12.38 -1.04
CA CYS A 122 0.62 11.07 -1.21
C CYS A 122 -0.82 11.21 -1.74
N ASP A 123 -1.14 10.51 -2.82
CA ASP A 123 -2.52 10.39 -3.31
C ASP A 123 -3.23 9.23 -2.60
N ILE A 124 -3.87 9.58 -1.49
CA ILE A 124 -4.58 8.62 -0.64
C ILE A 124 -5.82 8.06 -1.36
N GLU A 125 -6.49 8.85 -2.19
CA GLU A 125 -7.74 8.43 -2.84
C GLU A 125 -7.47 7.41 -3.95
N GLN A 126 -6.40 7.61 -4.73
CA GLN A 126 -5.96 6.59 -5.68
C GLN A 126 -5.60 5.28 -4.98
N LEU A 127 -4.89 5.34 -3.85
CA LEU A 127 -4.52 4.14 -3.09
C LEU A 127 -5.76 3.43 -2.53
N LYS A 128 -6.72 4.17 -1.96
CA LYS A 128 -8.01 3.62 -1.51
C LYS A 128 -8.75 2.93 -2.64
N ALA A 129 -8.79 3.52 -3.83
CA ALA A 129 -9.43 2.92 -4.99
C ALA A 129 -8.80 1.57 -5.36
N GLN A 130 -7.47 1.44 -5.28
CA GLN A 130 -6.79 0.15 -5.49
C GLN A 130 -7.10 -0.86 -4.40
N ILE A 131 -7.16 -0.44 -3.13
CA ILE A 131 -7.54 -1.33 -2.01
C ILE A 131 -8.95 -1.89 -2.19
N MET A 132 -9.90 -1.08 -2.67
CA MET A 132 -11.28 -1.53 -2.91
C MET A 132 -11.40 -2.59 -4.01
N LEU A 133 -10.40 -2.72 -4.88
CA LEU A 133 -10.34 -3.75 -5.92
C LEU A 133 -9.63 -5.03 -5.44
N CYS A 134 -9.11 -5.06 -4.20
CA CYS A 134 -8.32 -6.17 -3.69
C CYS A 134 -9.20 -7.34 -3.23
N GLY A 135 -9.27 -8.38 -4.06
CA GLY A 135 -9.93 -9.65 -3.76
C GLY A 135 -11.38 -9.71 -4.20
N GLU A 136 -11.82 -10.92 -4.55
CA GLU A 136 -13.20 -11.19 -4.97
C GLU A 136 -13.70 -12.52 -4.42
N ILE A 137 -15.02 -12.66 -4.30
CA ILE A 137 -15.69 -13.89 -3.86
C ILE A 137 -16.61 -14.36 -4.97
N THR A 138 -16.40 -15.59 -5.44
CA THR A 138 -17.32 -16.22 -6.39
C THR A 138 -18.42 -16.97 -5.65
N HIS A 139 -19.68 -16.71 -6.01
CA HIS A 139 -20.83 -17.38 -5.43
C HIS A 139 -21.19 -18.67 -6.18
N PRO A 140 -21.70 -19.70 -5.48
CA PRO A 140 -22.14 -20.93 -6.12
C PRO A 140 -23.33 -20.66 -7.05
N LYS A 141 -23.33 -21.29 -8.23
CA LYS A 141 -24.42 -21.25 -9.19
C LYS A 141 -25.24 -22.54 -9.09
N ASN A 142 -26.56 -22.41 -9.00
CA ASN A 142 -27.45 -23.57 -9.03
C ASN A 142 -27.88 -23.87 -10.48
N SER A 143 -27.38 -24.98 -11.01
CA SER A 143 -27.72 -25.47 -12.36
C SER A 143 -28.62 -26.71 -12.33
N TYR A 144 -29.21 -27.05 -11.18
CA TYR A 144 -30.13 -28.19 -11.09
C TYR A 144 -31.45 -27.86 -11.82
N SER A 145 -31.88 -28.77 -12.69
CA SER A 145 -33.14 -28.64 -13.42
C SER A 145 -34.34 -28.87 -12.50
N SER A 146 -35.39 -28.07 -12.68
CA SER A 146 -36.68 -28.24 -12.01
C SER A 146 -37.53 -29.26 -12.76
N ARG A 147 -37.41 -30.54 -12.39
CA ARG A 147 -38.34 -31.58 -12.86
C ARG A 147 -39.58 -31.63 -11.96
N THR A 148 -40.76 -31.82 -12.55
CA THR A 148 -42.01 -32.03 -11.79
C THR A 148 -41.80 -33.12 -10.73
N PRO A 149 -42.03 -32.82 -9.44
CA PRO A 149 -41.80 -33.78 -8.37
C PRO A 149 -42.67 -35.03 -8.54
N CYS A 150 -42.11 -36.22 -8.28
CA CYS A 150 -42.91 -37.45 -8.28
C CYS A 150 -44.08 -37.38 -7.27
N SER A 151 -43.95 -36.56 -6.21
CA SER A 151 -45.01 -36.34 -5.23
C SER A 151 -46.30 -35.77 -5.80
N SER A 152 -46.25 -35.06 -6.93
CA SER A 152 -47.46 -34.57 -7.60
C SER A 152 -48.25 -35.68 -8.32
N LEU A 153 -47.65 -36.87 -8.47
CA LEU A 153 -48.28 -38.05 -9.06
C LEU A 153 -48.79 -39.05 -8.00
N LEU A 154 -48.46 -38.85 -6.72
CA LEU A 154 -48.93 -39.72 -5.63
C LEU A 154 -50.46 -39.70 -5.42
N PRO A 155 -51.20 -38.59 -5.62
CA PRO A 155 -52.67 -38.60 -5.54
C PRO A 155 -53.34 -39.53 -6.57
N LEU A 156 -52.66 -39.85 -7.67
CA LEU A 156 -53.17 -40.74 -8.73
C LEU A 156 -52.98 -42.23 -8.42
N LEU A 157 -52.24 -42.56 -7.35
CA LEU A 157 -52.02 -43.94 -6.90
C LEU A 157 -53.03 -44.40 -5.83
N ASN A 158 -53.82 -43.48 -5.27
CA ASN A 158 -54.87 -43.75 -4.28
C ASN A 158 -56.29 -43.65 -4.88
N ALA A 159 -56.42 -43.65 -6.21
CA ALA A 159 -57.68 -43.66 -6.95
C ALA A 159 -57.93 -45.02 -7.59
#